data_AF-A0AAW7FQP3-F1
#
_entry.id   AF-A0AAW7FQP3-F1
#
_cell.length_a   1.000
_cell.length_b   1.000
_cell.length_c   1.000
_cell.angle_alpha   90.00
_cell.angle_beta   90.00
_cell.angle_gamma   90.00
#
_symmetry.space_group_name_H-M   'P 1'
#
loop_
_entity.id
_entity.type
_entity.pdbx_description
1 polymer ?
#
loop_
_entity_poly.entity_id
_entity_poly.type
_entity_poly.pdbx_seq_one_letter_code
_entity_poly.pdbx_strand_id
1 'polypeptide(L)'
;MLSDEYSVLLIDDDADVLDAYTLLLEQEGYHVFACSNPFDARNWLQADWPGIVLSDVCMPGCNGIDLMTLFHQDDNQLPILLITGHGDVPMAVDAVKKGAWDFLQKPVDPGKLLVLVEDALRQRKSVIARRHYCQQKLQVELVGYSDWVNQYRQRLRQLAETDIAVWFYGEPGTGRMTGARYLHQLGRSAEGAFIRGELTPGNSEQLNDLIAQAQGGTLVLSHIECLTREQQHQLVHLQSQERRPFRLIGIGATSLVELAATNQIVAELYYCFAMTQIGCQPLSQRPDDIEPLFRHYLQKACLRLNHPVPEVDGELLKGMRRRVWLSNVRELANAAELFAVGLLPLAETANPQLHLPQPTPLDRRVDEYERQIITEALNIHQGRINEVAEYLQIPRKKLYLRMRKYGLSKEHYKF
;
A
#
# COMPACT_ATOMS: atom_id res chain seq x y z
N MET A 1 29.89 7.40 23.48
CA MET A 1 29.34 8.77 23.37
C MET A 1 28.77 8.94 21.98
N LEU A 2 27.44 8.89 21.88
CA LEU A 2 26.66 9.05 20.65
C LEU A 2 26.43 10.56 20.43
N SER A 3 27.45 11.31 20.01
CA SER A 3 27.39 12.76 19.90
C SER A 3 26.89 13.25 18.53
N ASP A 4 26.07 14.31 18.58
CA ASP A 4 25.62 15.27 17.54
C ASP A 4 24.37 15.00 16.68
N GLU A 5 23.77 13.80 16.65
CA GLU A 5 22.56 13.56 15.82
C GLU A 5 21.32 13.10 16.59
N TYR A 6 21.44 12.75 17.88
CA TYR A 6 20.35 12.11 18.61
C TYR A 6 19.66 13.06 19.58
N SER A 7 18.34 13.08 19.47
CA SER A 7 17.47 14.00 20.19
C SER A 7 16.66 13.26 21.26
N VAL A 8 16.41 13.93 22.38
CA VAL A 8 15.58 13.44 23.48
C VAL A 8 14.41 14.39 23.62
N LEU A 9 13.18 13.88 23.53
CA LEU A 9 11.97 14.67 23.74
C LEU A 9 11.45 14.41 25.15
N LEU A 10 11.40 15.45 25.97
CA LEU A 10 10.95 15.41 27.36
C LEU A 10 9.56 16.04 27.47
N ILE A 11 8.60 15.31 28.05
CA ILE A 11 7.21 15.72 28.22
C ILE A 11 6.80 15.51 29.67
N ASP A 12 6.55 16.61 30.37
CA ASP A 12 6.15 16.62 31.78
C ASP A 12 5.39 17.94 32.04
N ASP A 13 4.33 17.91 32.84
CA ASP A 13 3.57 19.13 33.18
C ASP A 13 4.26 19.98 34.26
N ASP A 14 5.21 19.39 35.00
CA ASP A 14 6.01 20.06 36.01
C ASP A 14 7.27 20.69 35.40
N ALA A 15 7.33 22.02 35.42
CA ALA A 15 8.46 22.79 34.90
C ALA A 15 9.78 22.52 35.66
N ASP A 16 9.73 22.27 36.97
CA ASP A 16 10.93 21.99 37.76
C ASP A 16 11.53 20.63 37.38
N VAL A 17 10.66 19.66 37.06
CA VAL A 17 11.07 18.33 36.57
C VAL A 17 11.64 18.43 35.16
N LEU A 18 11.02 19.23 34.29
CA LEU A 18 11.54 19.49 32.94
C LEU A 18 12.96 20.05 32.99
N ASP A 19 13.18 21.11 33.78
CA ASP A 19 14.48 21.77 33.90
C ASP A 19 15.55 20.83 34.47
N ALA A 20 15.20 20.04 35.49
CA ALA A 20 16.13 19.10 36.12
C ALA A 20 16.61 18.00 35.17
N TYR A 21 15.69 17.36 34.43
CA TYR A 21 16.08 16.31 33.48
C TYR A 21 16.72 16.87 32.22
N THR A 22 16.31 18.06 31.77
CA THR A 22 16.98 18.75 30.65
C THR A 22 18.45 18.98 30.98
N LEU A 23 18.74 19.57 32.15
CA LEU A 23 20.11 19.82 32.59
C LEU A 23 20.93 18.52 32.67
N LEU A 24 20.35 17.45 33.23
CA LEU A 24 21.02 16.16 33.36
C LEU A 24 21.38 15.55 32.00
N LEU A 25 20.45 15.58 31.04
CA LEU A 25 20.66 14.99 29.72
C LEU A 25 21.60 15.83 28.85
N GLU A 26 21.52 17.16 28.95
CA GLU A 26 22.44 18.06 28.25
C GLU A 26 23.88 17.94 28.77
N GLN A 27 24.08 17.74 30.08
CA GLN A 27 25.41 17.49 30.66
C GLN A 27 26.07 16.22 30.11
N GLU A 28 25.28 15.22 29.77
CA GLU A 28 25.74 13.98 29.14
C GLU A 28 25.87 14.09 27.60
N GLY A 29 25.58 15.27 27.04
CA GLY A 29 25.78 15.61 25.63
C GLY A 29 24.62 15.27 24.70
N TYR A 30 23.41 15.07 25.23
CA TYR A 30 22.20 14.89 24.41
C TYR A 30 21.56 16.22 24.02
N HIS A 31 20.95 16.29 22.83
CA HIS A 31 20.07 17.41 22.46
C HIS A 31 18.67 17.17 23.01
N VAL A 32 18.19 18.05 23.89
CA VAL A 32 16.90 17.89 24.57
C VAL A 32 15.88 18.89 24.03
N PHE A 33 14.68 18.39 23.71
CA PHE A 33 13.50 19.19 23.45
C PHE A 33 12.54 18.99 24.61
N ALA A 34 12.26 20.02 25.39
CA ALA A 34 11.31 19.96 26.49
C ALA A 34 9.99 20.63 26.10
N CYS A 35 8.85 20.01 26.44
CA CYS A 35 7.54 20.62 26.31
C CYS A 35 6.63 20.27 27.48
N SER A 36 5.88 21.26 27.97
CA SER A 36 4.85 21.06 29.00
C SER A 36 3.50 20.65 28.44
N ASN A 37 3.28 20.87 27.14
CA ASN A 37 2.06 20.51 26.43
C ASN A 37 2.33 19.34 25.47
N PRO A 38 1.75 18.15 25.70
CA PRO A 38 1.95 16.97 24.86
C PRO A 38 1.54 17.14 23.40
N PHE A 39 0.64 18.08 23.10
CA PHE A 39 0.17 18.30 21.73
C PHE A 39 1.19 19.06 20.86
N ASP A 40 2.07 19.86 21.47
CA ASP A 40 3.11 20.60 20.74
C ASP A 40 4.23 19.67 20.26
N ALA A 41 4.52 18.62 21.04
CA ALA A 41 5.47 17.56 20.73
C ALA A 41 5.19 16.84 19.39
N ARG A 42 3.92 16.77 18.98
CA ARG A 42 3.54 16.09 17.73
C ARG A 42 4.14 16.76 16.49
N ASN A 43 4.39 18.07 16.54
CA ASN A 43 4.97 18.79 15.41
C ASN A 43 6.46 18.46 15.18
N TRP A 44 7.12 17.88 16.18
CA TRP A 44 8.55 17.53 16.13
C TRP A 44 8.80 16.08 15.75
N LEU A 45 7.83 15.20 16.03
CA LEU A 45 7.94 13.76 15.77
C LEU A 45 7.47 13.44 14.34
N GLN A 46 8.44 13.20 13.46
CA GLN A 46 8.20 12.64 12.12
C GLN A 46 8.61 11.17 12.07
N ALA A 47 8.17 10.46 11.02
CA ALA A 47 8.68 9.12 10.73
C ALA A 47 10.22 9.17 10.58
N ASP A 48 10.90 8.19 11.17
CA ASP A 48 12.38 8.11 11.23
C ASP A 48 13.07 9.22 12.06
N TRP A 49 12.34 9.94 12.92
CA TRP A 49 12.98 10.88 13.86
C TRP A 49 14.04 10.16 14.74
N PRO A 50 15.29 10.66 14.77
CA PRO A 50 16.43 9.99 15.41
C PRO A 50 16.49 10.30 16.91
N GLY A 51 15.52 9.80 17.67
CA GLY A 51 15.47 10.08 19.09
C GLY A 51 14.58 9.16 19.92
N ILE A 52 14.46 9.51 21.20
CA ILE A 52 13.61 8.85 22.20
C ILE A 52 12.64 9.87 22.83
N VAL A 53 11.46 9.41 23.21
CA VAL A 53 10.50 10.20 24.00
C VAL A 53 10.53 9.76 25.46
N LEU A 54 10.65 10.72 26.36
CA LEU A 54 10.49 10.60 27.80
C LEU A 54 9.19 11.31 28.17
N SER A 55 8.19 10.57 28.66
CA SER A 55 6.89 11.16 29.00
C SER A 55 6.49 10.84 30.42
N ASP A 56 5.97 11.82 31.14
CA ASP A 56 5.22 11.55 32.36
C ASP A 56 3.93 10.80 32.02
N VAL A 57 3.47 9.94 32.92
CA VAL A 57 2.21 9.17 32.75
C VAL A 57 0.99 10.01 33.14
N CYS A 58 1.12 10.83 34.18
CA CYS A 58 0.01 11.46 34.87
C CYS A 58 -0.04 12.98 34.60
N MET A 59 -0.27 13.36 33.34
CA MET A 59 -0.36 14.78 32.95
C MET A 59 -1.82 15.28 32.88
N PRO A 60 -2.09 16.55 33.23
CA PRO A 60 -3.41 17.15 33.10
C PRO A 60 -3.87 17.21 31.63
N GLY A 61 -5.01 16.58 31.33
CA GLY A 61 -5.64 16.62 30.01
C GLY A 61 -5.19 15.56 29.01
N CYS A 62 -4.08 14.85 29.25
CA CYS A 62 -3.63 13.73 28.42
C CYS A 62 -2.82 12.73 29.25
N ASN A 63 -3.14 11.43 29.15
CA ASN A 63 -2.35 10.38 29.80
C ASN A 63 -1.14 10.02 28.93
N GLY A 64 0.05 9.84 29.52
CA GLY A 64 1.26 9.46 28.79
C GLY A 64 1.13 8.12 28.03
N ILE A 65 0.29 7.19 28.50
CA ILE A 65 0.00 5.94 27.77
C ILE A 65 -0.85 6.19 26.52
N ASP A 66 -1.80 7.12 26.59
CA ASP A 66 -2.61 7.51 25.44
C ASP A 66 -1.76 8.26 24.41
N LEU A 67 -0.85 9.12 24.89
CA LEU A 67 0.13 9.82 24.06
C LEU A 67 1.07 8.84 23.35
N MET A 68 1.57 7.83 24.07
CA MET A 68 2.38 6.76 23.50
C MET A 68 1.63 6.04 22.37
N THR A 69 0.36 5.70 22.62
CA THR A 69 -0.50 5.05 21.63
C THR A 69 -0.65 5.92 20.37
N LEU A 70 -0.80 7.24 20.54
CA LEU A 70 -0.86 8.19 19.43
C LEU A 70 0.45 8.27 18.65
N PHE A 71 1.60 8.39 19.32
CA PHE A 71 2.90 8.43 18.64
C PHE A 71 3.23 7.11 17.92
N HIS A 72 2.80 5.97 18.47
CA HIS A 72 2.95 4.68 17.81
C HIS A 72 2.03 4.47 16.60
N GLN A 73 0.99 5.28 16.42
CA GLN A 73 0.24 5.31 15.16
C GLN A 73 1.09 5.87 14.01
N ASP A 74 1.94 6.87 14.32
CA ASP A 74 2.81 7.51 13.34
C ASP A 74 4.12 6.71 13.16
N ASP A 75 4.74 6.19 14.24
CA ASP A 75 5.87 5.26 14.19
C ASP A 75 5.89 4.27 15.38
N ASN A 76 5.47 3.03 15.15
CA ASN A 76 5.42 1.98 16.17
C ASN A 76 6.79 1.45 16.65
N GLN A 77 7.90 1.92 16.06
CA GLN A 77 9.26 1.59 16.49
C GLN A 77 9.96 2.80 17.12
N LEU A 78 9.21 3.84 17.49
CA LEU A 78 9.71 4.94 18.30
C LEU A 78 9.80 4.49 19.77
N PRO A 79 10.99 4.51 20.40
CA PRO A 79 11.11 4.17 21.80
C PRO A 79 10.50 5.28 22.66
N ILE A 80 9.60 4.90 23.54
CA ILE A 80 8.92 5.79 24.49
C ILE A 80 9.15 5.25 25.90
N LEU A 81 9.90 5.99 26.71
CA LEU A 81 10.15 5.69 28.11
C LEU A 81 9.16 6.47 28.98
N LEU A 82 8.41 5.76 29.81
CA LEU A 82 7.42 6.37 30.70
C LEU A 82 8.01 6.62 32.08
N ILE A 83 7.76 7.80 32.62
CA ILE A 83 8.16 8.22 33.96
C ILE A 83 6.89 8.51 34.78
N THR A 84 6.83 8.14 36.05
CA THR A 84 5.66 8.49 36.88
C THR A 84 6.00 8.55 38.36
N GLY A 85 5.26 9.36 39.12
CA GLY A 85 5.30 9.35 40.59
C GLY A 85 4.58 8.16 41.24
N HIS A 86 3.66 7.48 40.53
CA HIS A 86 2.88 6.35 41.08
C HIS A 86 3.41 5.01 40.55
N GLY A 87 4.17 4.31 41.39
CA GLY A 87 4.86 3.06 41.05
C GLY A 87 4.03 1.79 41.19
N ASP A 88 2.85 1.75 40.59
CA ASP A 88 2.06 0.53 40.57
C ASP A 88 2.64 -0.47 39.56
N VAL A 89 3.21 -1.58 40.06
CA VAL A 89 3.76 -2.68 39.24
C VAL A 89 2.79 -3.15 38.14
N PRO A 90 1.46 -3.27 38.38
CA PRO A 90 0.53 -3.64 37.32
C PRO A 90 0.49 -2.65 36.14
N MET A 91 0.60 -1.35 36.41
CA MET A 91 0.57 -0.31 35.38
C MET A 91 1.85 -0.36 34.54
N ALA A 92 3.01 -0.54 35.17
CA ALA A 92 4.29 -0.68 34.47
C ALA A 92 4.27 -1.87 33.50
N VAL A 93 3.76 -3.02 33.96
CA VAL A 93 3.64 -4.22 33.12
C VAL A 93 2.66 -4.00 31.97
N ASP A 94 1.55 -3.29 32.20
CA ASP A 94 0.58 -2.97 31.14
C ASP A 94 1.16 -2.00 30.10
N ALA A 95 1.92 -0.98 30.54
CA ALA A 95 2.59 -0.04 29.64
C ALA A 95 3.59 -0.75 28.71
N VAL A 96 4.43 -1.64 29.24
CA VAL A 96 5.37 -2.43 28.43
C VAL A 96 4.62 -3.35 27.46
N LYS A 97 3.53 -3.98 27.90
CA LYS A 97 2.68 -4.79 27.00
C LYS A 97 2.06 -3.97 25.86
N LYS A 98 1.75 -2.70 26.11
CA LYS A 98 1.20 -1.77 25.12
C LYS A 98 2.25 -1.15 24.20
N GLY A 99 3.54 -1.41 24.43
CA GLY A 99 4.64 -1.02 23.54
C GLY A 99 5.60 0.01 24.11
N ALA A 100 5.51 0.38 25.39
CA ALA A 100 6.51 1.23 26.03
C ALA A 100 7.89 0.57 25.98
N TRP A 101 8.94 1.38 25.79
CA TRP A 101 10.32 0.92 25.81
C TRP A 101 10.68 0.36 27.20
N ASP A 102 10.45 1.18 28.22
CA ASP A 102 10.56 0.79 29.62
C ASP A 102 9.78 1.80 30.50
N PHE A 103 9.83 1.62 31.81
CA PHE A 103 9.11 2.39 32.80
C PHE A 103 10.01 2.74 34.00
N LEU A 104 9.96 3.99 34.46
CA LEU A 104 10.69 4.48 35.63
C LEU A 104 9.76 5.16 36.64
N GLN A 105 9.98 4.87 37.91
CA GLN A 105 9.28 5.52 39.01
C GLN A 105 10.11 6.69 39.56
N LYS A 106 9.47 7.86 39.75
CA LYS A 106 10.06 9.02 40.46
C LYS A 106 10.18 8.69 41.97
N PRO A 107 11.28 9.05 42.64
CA PRO A 107 12.45 9.75 42.12
C PRO A 107 13.32 8.84 41.24
N VAL A 108 13.69 9.35 40.06
CA VAL A 108 14.45 8.58 39.06
C VAL A 108 15.94 8.59 39.42
N ASP A 109 16.57 7.42 39.38
CA ASP A 109 18.02 7.30 39.47
C ASP A 109 18.68 7.77 38.15
N PRO A 110 19.54 8.81 38.17
CA PRO A 110 20.24 9.31 37.00
C PRO A 110 20.98 8.22 36.21
N GLY A 111 21.69 7.33 36.90
CA GLY A 111 22.48 6.29 36.25
C GLY A 111 21.59 5.33 35.46
N LYS A 112 20.47 4.89 36.05
CA LYS A 112 19.50 4.02 35.40
C LYS A 112 18.82 4.70 34.20
N LEU A 113 18.44 5.97 34.32
CA LEU A 113 17.83 6.73 33.22
C LEU A 113 18.75 6.80 32.00
N LEU A 114 20.02 7.15 32.22
CA LEU A 114 21.00 7.30 31.15
C LEU A 114 21.26 5.99 30.40
N VAL A 115 21.33 4.86 31.11
CA VAL A 115 21.48 3.54 30.49
C VAL A 115 20.29 3.21 29.59
N LEU A 116 19.06 3.44 30.06
CA LEU A 116 17.86 3.17 29.27
C LEU A 116 17.73 4.06 28.03
N VAL A 117 18.10 5.34 28.17
CA VAL A 117 18.15 6.29 27.06
C VAL A 117 19.19 5.85 26.03
N GLU A 118 20.39 5.45 26.46
CA GLU A 118 21.45 5.01 25.54
C GLU A 118 21.03 3.75 24.77
N ASP A 119 20.45 2.76 25.45
CA ASP A 119 20.01 1.52 24.81
C ASP A 119 18.86 1.75 23.82
N ALA A 120 17.89 2.60 24.18
CA ALA A 120 16.82 3.02 23.28
C ALA A 120 17.35 3.72 22.03
N LEU A 121 18.25 4.69 22.18
CA LEU A 121 18.85 5.42 21.06
C LEU A 121 19.66 4.49 20.15
N ARG A 122 20.40 3.54 20.73
CA ARG A 122 21.14 2.52 19.97
C ARG A 122 20.21 1.62 19.14
N GLN A 123 19.09 1.19 19.72
CA GLN A 123 18.09 0.42 18.99
C GLN A 123 17.43 1.26 17.90
N ARG A 124 17.05 2.50 18.21
CA ARG A 124 16.43 3.42 17.26
C ARG A 124 17.33 3.70 16.06
N LYS A 125 18.62 3.94 16.30
CA LYS A 125 19.64 4.08 15.25
C LYS A 125 19.66 2.87 14.34
N SER A 126 19.62 1.66 14.90
CA SER A 126 19.65 0.42 14.13
C SER A 126 18.39 0.26 13.27
N VAL A 127 17.22 0.64 13.79
CA VAL A 127 15.95 0.64 13.06
C VAL A 127 15.97 1.62 11.89
N ILE A 128 16.34 2.88 12.14
CA ILE A 128 16.42 3.93 11.12
C ILE A 128 17.45 3.55 10.05
N ALA A 129 18.63 3.09 10.45
CA ALA A 129 19.67 2.64 9.52
C ALA A 129 19.17 1.47 8.66
N ARG A 130 18.43 0.51 9.23
CA ARG A 130 17.81 -0.58 8.46
C ARG A 130 16.75 -0.05 7.48
N ARG A 131 15.91 0.89 7.89
CA ARG A 131 14.89 1.51 7.02
C ARG A 131 15.54 2.28 5.87
N HIS A 132 16.53 3.12 6.14
CA HIS A 132 17.29 3.84 5.11
C HIS A 132 18.07 2.90 4.21
N TYR A 133 18.72 1.87 4.75
CA TYR A 133 19.41 0.86 3.94
C TYR A 133 18.43 0.14 3.01
N CYS A 134 17.24 -0.24 3.51
CA CYS A 134 16.18 -0.79 2.67
C CYS A 134 15.76 0.22 1.59
N GLN A 135 15.50 1.49 1.93
CA GLN A 135 15.12 2.52 0.95
C GLN A 135 16.20 2.77 -0.11
N GLN A 136 17.48 2.81 0.27
CA GLN A 136 18.60 3.12 -0.63
C GLN A 136 18.99 1.93 -1.53
N LYS A 137 18.81 0.67 -1.07
CA LYS A 137 19.06 -0.52 -1.90
C LYS A 137 17.90 -0.87 -2.84
N LEU A 138 16.70 -0.33 -2.59
CA LEU A 138 15.52 -0.60 -3.40
C LEU A 138 15.62 0.14 -4.74
N GLN A 139 16.04 -0.57 -5.80
CA GLN A 139 15.90 -0.06 -7.17
C GLN A 139 14.43 -0.07 -7.64
N VAL A 140 13.54 -0.72 -6.88
CA VAL A 140 12.11 -0.84 -7.18
C VAL A 140 11.30 -0.12 -6.10
N GLU A 141 10.72 1.02 -6.46
CA GLU A 141 9.82 1.77 -5.58
C GLU A 141 8.36 1.32 -5.74
N LEU A 142 7.72 1.00 -4.62
CA LEU A 142 6.27 0.82 -4.57
C LEU A 142 5.61 2.19 -4.35
N VAL A 143 5.19 2.81 -5.45
CA VAL A 143 4.57 4.13 -5.48
C VAL A 143 3.08 4.04 -5.20
N GLY A 144 2.58 4.97 -4.38
CA GLY A 144 1.17 5.07 -4.00
C GLY A 144 1.01 5.41 -2.51
N TYR A 145 -0.12 6.05 -2.20
CA TYR A 145 -0.48 6.52 -0.87
C TYR A 145 -1.79 5.90 -0.35
N SER A 146 -2.48 5.11 -1.18
CA SER A 146 -3.70 4.43 -0.75
C SER A 146 -3.44 3.48 0.43
N ASP A 147 -4.46 3.29 1.26
CA ASP A 147 -4.41 2.34 2.38
C ASP A 147 -4.01 0.94 1.91
N TRP A 148 -4.48 0.52 0.73
CA TRP A 148 -4.10 -0.74 0.13
C TRP A 148 -2.60 -0.81 -0.16
N VAL A 149 -2.00 0.23 -0.75
CA VAL A 149 -0.54 0.25 -1.02
C VAL A 149 0.25 0.24 0.28
N ASN A 150 -0.20 0.94 1.32
CA ASN A 150 0.47 0.95 2.62
C ASN A 150 0.44 -0.44 3.28
N GLN A 151 -0.73 -1.08 3.32
CA GLN A 151 -0.89 -2.46 3.81
C GLN A 151 -0.08 -3.45 2.98
N TYR A 152 -0.10 -3.32 1.65
CA TYR A 152 0.70 -4.13 0.73
C TYR A 152 2.20 -3.99 1.04
N ARG A 153 2.70 -2.76 1.19
CA ARG A 153 4.11 -2.49 1.52
C ARG A 153 4.51 -3.09 2.86
N GLN A 154 3.68 -2.96 3.90
CA GLN A 154 3.92 -3.54 5.22
C GLN A 154 3.96 -5.07 5.16
N ARG A 155 3.00 -5.69 4.48
CA ARG A 155 2.94 -7.15 4.30
C ARG A 155 4.16 -7.67 3.54
N LEU A 156 4.63 -6.97 2.51
CA LEU A 156 5.84 -7.36 1.80
C LEU A 156 7.10 -7.22 2.68
N ARG A 157 7.20 -6.20 3.52
CA ARG A 157 8.32 -6.06 4.47
C ARG A 157 8.36 -7.24 5.46
N GLN A 158 7.22 -7.63 6.01
CA GLN A 158 7.13 -8.80 6.91
C GLN A 158 7.52 -10.09 6.19
N LEU A 159 7.01 -10.30 4.98
CA LEU A 159 7.34 -11.48 4.18
C LEU A 159 8.81 -11.49 3.73
N ALA A 160 9.46 -10.34 3.58
CA ALA A 160 10.87 -10.25 3.22
C ALA A 160 11.79 -10.82 4.31
N GLU A 161 11.39 -10.83 5.58
CA GLU A 161 12.18 -11.41 6.67
C GLU A 161 12.22 -12.95 6.66
N THR A 162 11.41 -13.55 5.79
CA THR A 162 11.25 -15.00 5.66
C THR A 162 11.58 -15.47 4.24
N ASP A 163 11.95 -16.74 4.12
CA ASP A 163 12.24 -17.40 2.83
C ASP A 163 11.05 -18.22 2.31
N ILE A 164 9.85 -17.94 2.83
CA ILE A 164 8.63 -18.63 2.44
C ILE A 164 8.22 -18.30 1.01
N ALA A 165 7.61 -19.27 0.34
CA ALA A 165 7.11 -19.10 -1.01
C ALA A 165 5.95 -18.11 -1.01
N VAL A 166 5.82 -17.27 -2.04
CA VAL A 166 4.78 -16.22 -2.12
C VAL A 166 4.06 -16.30 -3.46
N TRP A 167 2.73 -16.16 -3.44
CA TRP A 167 1.93 -16.10 -4.66
C TRP A 167 1.34 -14.71 -4.86
N PHE A 168 1.59 -14.12 -6.03
CA PHE A 168 0.96 -12.88 -6.46
C PHE A 168 -0.10 -13.17 -7.52
N TYR A 169 -1.31 -12.67 -7.30
CA TYR A 169 -2.38 -12.76 -8.30
C TYR A 169 -3.08 -11.44 -8.55
N GLY A 170 -3.81 -11.36 -9.66
CA GLY A 170 -4.52 -10.16 -10.10
C GLY A 170 -4.33 -9.89 -11.58
N GLU A 171 -5.02 -8.87 -12.05
CA GLU A 171 -5.05 -8.50 -13.47
C GLU A 171 -3.66 -8.14 -14.05
N PRO A 172 -3.50 -8.19 -15.38
CA PRO A 172 -2.30 -7.68 -16.04
C PRO A 172 -2.01 -6.22 -15.66
N GLY A 173 -0.74 -5.93 -15.38
CA GLY A 173 -0.28 -4.56 -15.08
C GLY A 173 -0.61 -4.06 -13.66
N THR A 174 -1.10 -4.90 -12.75
CA THR A 174 -1.39 -4.50 -11.34
C THR A 174 -0.15 -4.34 -10.46
N GLY A 175 1.04 -4.74 -10.94
CA GLY A 175 2.29 -4.64 -10.18
C GLY A 175 2.77 -5.96 -9.54
N ARG A 176 2.21 -7.11 -9.92
CA ARG A 176 2.64 -8.44 -9.43
C ARG A 176 4.15 -8.66 -9.50
N MET A 177 4.76 -8.35 -10.65
CA MET A 177 6.22 -8.45 -10.85
C MET A 177 7.00 -7.43 -10.02
N THR A 178 6.46 -6.23 -9.84
CA THR A 178 7.06 -5.18 -8.99
C THR A 178 7.12 -5.65 -7.55
N GLY A 179 6.04 -6.26 -7.03
CA GLY A 179 6.03 -6.88 -5.70
C GLY A 179 7.04 -8.01 -5.55
N ALA A 180 7.16 -8.88 -6.56
CA ALA A 180 8.15 -9.96 -6.56
C ALA A 180 9.60 -9.43 -6.50
N ARG A 181 9.92 -8.40 -7.30
CA ARG A 181 11.24 -7.74 -7.26
C ARG A 181 11.49 -7.03 -5.93
N TYR A 182 10.47 -6.38 -5.39
CA TYR A 182 10.54 -5.70 -4.09
C TYR A 182 10.84 -6.69 -2.96
N LEU A 183 10.18 -7.86 -2.94
CA LEU A 183 10.48 -8.93 -1.98
C LEU A 183 11.89 -9.48 -2.12
N HIS A 184 12.36 -9.67 -3.36
CA HIS A 184 13.71 -10.14 -3.60
C HIS A 184 14.75 -9.14 -3.04
N GLN A 185 14.60 -7.85 -3.33
CA GLN A 185 15.53 -6.81 -2.89
C GLN A 185 15.57 -6.61 -1.37
N LEU A 186 14.44 -6.83 -0.68
CA LEU A 186 14.38 -6.77 0.77
C LEU A 186 14.76 -8.09 1.47
N GLY A 187 14.67 -9.20 0.76
CA GLY A 187 14.82 -10.53 1.32
C GLY A 187 16.27 -10.93 1.58
N ARG A 188 16.45 -12.05 2.27
CA ARG A 188 17.80 -12.63 2.51
C ARG A 188 18.51 -13.03 1.22
N SER A 189 17.72 -13.38 0.20
CA SER A 189 18.23 -13.76 -1.14
C SER A 189 18.54 -12.57 -2.05
N ALA A 190 18.60 -11.33 -1.53
CA ALA A 190 18.82 -10.12 -2.33
C ALA A 190 20.16 -10.08 -3.08
N GLU A 191 21.17 -10.81 -2.59
CA GLU A 191 22.49 -10.90 -3.24
C GLU A 191 22.54 -12.00 -4.31
N GLY A 192 21.57 -12.92 -4.31
CA GLY A 192 21.48 -13.99 -5.31
C GLY A 192 20.79 -13.54 -6.59
N ALA A 193 20.74 -14.43 -7.59
CA ALA A 193 20.12 -14.12 -8.87
C ALA A 193 18.60 -13.99 -8.77
N PHE A 194 18.03 -13.00 -9.46
CA PHE A 194 16.58 -12.89 -9.69
C PHE A 194 16.23 -13.48 -11.05
N ILE A 195 15.74 -14.72 -11.04
CA ILE A 195 15.44 -15.48 -12.26
C ILE A 195 13.92 -15.51 -12.50
N ARG A 196 13.51 -15.12 -13.70
CA ARG A 196 12.10 -15.20 -14.14
C ARG A 196 11.96 -16.33 -15.16
N GLY A 197 11.09 -17.29 -14.84
CA GLY A 197 10.60 -18.30 -15.77
C GLY A 197 9.15 -18.01 -16.18
N GLU A 198 8.91 -17.89 -17.48
CA GLU A 198 7.55 -17.89 -18.02
C GLU A 198 7.28 -19.25 -18.65
N LEU A 199 6.39 -20.02 -18.02
CA LEU A 199 6.15 -21.39 -18.41
C LEU A 199 5.15 -21.42 -19.56
N THR A 200 5.50 -22.15 -20.61
CA THR A 200 4.60 -22.48 -21.71
C THR A 200 4.48 -24.01 -21.81
N PRO A 201 3.40 -24.54 -22.39
CA PRO A 201 3.18 -25.98 -22.49
C PRO A 201 4.30 -26.79 -23.18
N GLY A 202 5.24 -26.13 -23.88
CA GLY A 202 6.38 -26.77 -24.56
C GLY A 202 7.76 -26.50 -23.94
N ASN A 203 7.87 -25.62 -22.92
CA ASN A 203 9.15 -25.24 -22.30
C ASN A 203 9.37 -25.89 -20.91
N SER A 204 8.68 -26.99 -20.61
CA SER A 204 8.78 -27.66 -19.31
C SER A 204 10.21 -28.12 -19.01
N GLU A 205 11.01 -28.50 -20.02
CA GLU A 205 12.41 -28.93 -19.84
C GLU A 205 13.33 -27.82 -19.28
N GLN A 206 12.98 -26.54 -19.46
CA GLN A 206 13.77 -25.41 -18.97
C GLN A 206 13.66 -25.20 -17.46
N LEU A 207 12.73 -25.89 -16.77
CA LEU A 207 12.54 -25.70 -15.32
C LEU A 207 13.80 -26.05 -14.53
N ASN A 208 14.49 -27.12 -14.91
CA ASN A 208 15.72 -27.55 -14.23
C ASN A 208 16.83 -26.50 -14.38
N ASP A 209 16.97 -25.89 -15.56
CA ASP A 209 17.93 -24.81 -15.81
C ASP A 209 17.59 -23.56 -15.01
N LEU A 210 16.31 -23.19 -14.94
CA LEU A 210 15.83 -22.07 -14.14
C LEU A 210 16.08 -22.29 -12.64
N ILE A 211 15.87 -23.51 -12.15
CA ILE A 211 16.16 -23.90 -10.77
C ILE A 211 17.67 -23.80 -10.49
N ALA A 212 18.51 -24.28 -11.42
CA ALA A 212 19.95 -24.22 -11.26
C ALA A 212 20.47 -22.77 -11.21
N GLN A 213 19.94 -21.88 -12.06
CA GLN A 213 20.30 -20.47 -12.08
C GLN A 213 19.81 -19.69 -10.86
N ALA A 214 18.71 -20.11 -10.24
CA ALA A 214 18.09 -19.41 -9.12
C ALA A 214 18.72 -19.74 -7.75
N GLN A 215 19.68 -20.68 -7.68
CA GLN A 215 20.31 -21.08 -6.42
C GLN A 215 20.90 -19.88 -5.66
N GLY A 216 20.59 -19.78 -4.36
CA GLY A 216 20.95 -18.65 -3.50
C GLY A 216 20.13 -17.37 -3.75
N GLY A 217 19.24 -17.37 -4.73
CA GLY A 217 18.46 -16.22 -5.18
C GLY A 217 16.95 -16.41 -5.08
N THR A 218 16.23 -15.91 -6.07
CA THR A 218 14.77 -15.95 -6.15
C THR A 218 14.33 -16.43 -7.54
N LEU A 219 13.47 -17.45 -7.56
CA LEU A 219 12.84 -17.99 -8.75
C LEU A 219 11.40 -17.48 -8.84
N VAL A 220 11.10 -16.72 -9.89
CA VAL A 220 9.75 -16.22 -10.19
C VAL A 220 9.16 -17.02 -11.33
N LEU A 221 8.08 -17.77 -11.08
CA LEU A 221 7.39 -18.56 -12.09
C LEU A 221 6.04 -17.93 -12.45
N SER A 222 5.80 -17.76 -13.75
CA SER A 222 4.49 -17.39 -14.29
C SER A 222 3.88 -18.61 -15.00
N HIS A 223 2.55 -18.75 -14.92
CA HIS A 223 1.79 -19.86 -15.50
C HIS A 223 2.16 -21.25 -14.93
N ILE A 224 2.15 -21.40 -13.60
CA ILE A 224 2.49 -22.67 -12.92
C ILE A 224 1.54 -23.82 -13.31
N GLU A 225 0.36 -23.51 -13.82
CA GLU A 225 -0.60 -24.46 -14.38
C GLU A 225 -0.07 -25.23 -15.59
N CYS A 226 0.97 -24.72 -16.26
CA CYS A 226 1.62 -25.40 -17.37
C CYS A 226 2.64 -26.47 -16.93
N LEU A 227 2.95 -26.57 -15.64
CA LEU A 227 3.89 -27.57 -15.11
C LEU A 227 3.26 -28.97 -15.08
N THR A 228 4.06 -29.98 -15.43
CA THR A 228 3.66 -31.37 -15.23
C THR A 228 3.57 -31.69 -13.73
N ARG A 229 2.81 -32.73 -13.35
CA ARG A 229 2.68 -33.12 -11.93
C ARG A 229 4.03 -33.46 -11.29
N GLU A 230 4.92 -34.12 -12.03
CA GLU A 230 6.26 -34.45 -11.55
C GLU A 230 7.07 -33.20 -11.21
N GLN A 231 7.02 -32.17 -12.06
CA GLN A 231 7.68 -30.89 -11.84
C GLN A 231 7.13 -30.13 -10.63
N GLN A 232 5.80 -30.20 -10.44
CA GLN A 232 5.16 -29.60 -9.26
C GLN A 232 5.64 -30.30 -7.98
N HIS A 233 5.69 -31.62 -7.95
CA HIS A 233 6.23 -32.37 -6.80
C HIS A 233 7.72 -32.08 -6.56
N GLN A 234 8.52 -31.89 -7.61
CA GLN A 234 9.92 -31.48 -7.49
C GLN A 234 10.06 -30.12 -6.80
N LEU A 235 9.25 -29.13 -7.20
CA LEU A 235 9.24 -27.81 -6.55
C LEU A 235 8.84 -27.89 -5.08
N VAL A 236 7.81 -28.68 -4.76
CA VAL A 236 7.38 -28.92 -3.37
C VAL A 236 8.52 -29.51 -2.55
N HIS A 237 9.20 -30.53 -3.09
CA HIS A 237 10.32 -31.16 -2.41
C HIS A 237 11.47 -30.18 -2.11
N LEU A 238 11.79 -29.28 -3.06
CA LEU A 238 12.82 -28.25 -2.84
C LEU A 238 12.39 -27.19 -1.81
N GLN A 239 11.09 -26.90 -1.71
CA GLN A 239 10.56 -25.91 -0.75
C GLN A 239 10.34 -26.47 0.65
N SER A 240 10.33 -27.80 0.84
CA SER A 240 10.18 -28.44 2.16
C SER A 240 11.51 -28.68 2.90
N GLN A 241 12.65 -28.43 2.25
CA GLN A 241 13.97 -28.55 2.87
C GLN A 241 14.20 -27.50 3.96
N GLU A 242 14.93 -27.85 5.03
CA GLU A 242 15.29 -26.91 6.11
C GLU A 242 16.04 -25.68 5.56
N ARG A 243 16.95 -25.92 4.62
CA ARG A 243 17.68 -24.88 3.90
C ARG A 243 17.21 -24.86 2.44
N ARG A 244 16.29 -23.96 2.15
CA ARG A 244 15.74 -23.80 0.80
C ARG A 244 16.83 -23.32 -0.17
N PRO A 245 16.97 -23.94 -1.35
CA PRO A 245 18.00 -23.55 -2.31
C PRO A 245 17.72 -22.18 -2.93
N PHE A 246 16.46 -21.77 -3.03
CA PHE A 246 16.03 -20.49 -3.56
C PHE A 246 14.66 -20.12 -2.98
N ARG A 247 14.34 -18.83 -3.02
CA ARG A 247 12.99 -18.35 -2.71
C ARG A 247 12.08 -18.53 -3.92
N LEU A 248 10.95 -19.22 -3.75
CA LEU A 248 9.96 -19.41 -4.81
C LEU A 248 8.89 -18.30 -4.77
N ILE A 249 8.67 -17.65 -5.90
CA ILE A 249 7.56 -16.70 -6.07
C ILE A 249 6.75 -17.13 -7.29
N GLY A 250 5.44 -17.26 -7.15
CA GLY A 250 4.55 -17.52 -8.27
C GLY A 250 3.71 -16.30 -8.63
N ILE A 251 3.44 -16.14 -9.92
CA ILE A 251 2.61 -15.06 -10.47
C ILE A 251 1.53 -15.68 -11.37
N GLY A 252 0.26 -15.39 -11.08
CA GLY A 252 -0.86 -15.86 -11.90
C GLY A 252 -1.98 -14.82 -12.01
N ALA A 253 -2.87 -15.00 -12.99
CA ALA A 253 -4.00 -14.09 -13.17
C ALA A 253 -5.04 -14.23 -12.03
N THR A 254 -5.25 -15.47 -11.58
CA THR A 254 -6.25 -15.86 -10.59
C THR A 254 -5.60 -16.36 -9.29
N SER A 255 -6.44 -16.54 -8.26
CA SER A 255 -6.00 -17.11 -6.98
C SER A 255 -5.59 -18.59 -7.13
N LEU A 256 -4.73 -19.11 -6.25
CA LEU A 256 -4.42 -20.55 -6.24
C LEU A 256 -5.65 -21.41 -5.94
N VAL A 257 -6.62 -20.87 -5.21
CA VAL A 257 -7.85 -21.58 -4.84
C VAL A 257 -8.64 -21.95 -6.10
N GLU A 258 -8.76 -21.02 -7.04
CA GLU A 258 -9.41 -21.27 -8.34
C GLU A 258 -8.62 -22.28 -9.19
N LEU A 259 -7.30 -22.17 -9.22
CA LEU A 259 -6.44 -23.13 -9.94
C LEU A 259 -6.55 -24.55 -9.36
N ALA A 260 -6.58 -24.67 -8.03
CA ALA A 260 -6.79 -25.95 -7.35
C ALA A 260 -8.16 -26.56 -7.66
N ALA A 261 -9.21 -25.73 -7.72
CA ALA A 261 -10.56 -26.18 -8.06
C ALA A 261 -10.63 -26.75 -9.50
N THR A 262 -9.82 -26.25 -10.42
CA THR A 262 -9.70 -26.78 -11.80
C THR A 262 -8.77 -27.98 -11.95
N ASN A 263 -8.23 -28.51 -10.85
CA ASN A 263 -7.31 -29.66 -10.79
C ASN A 263 -6.03 -29.49 -11.63
N GLN A 264 -5.61 -28.24 -11.87
CA GLN A 264 -4.40 -27.89 -12.61
C GLN A 264 -3.14 -27.93 -11.73
N ILE A 265 -3.31 -27.85 -10.41
CA ILE A 265 -2.20 -27.88 -9.44
C ILE A 265 -2.40 -28.99 -8.42
N VAL A 266 -1.30 -29.59 -7.96
CA VAL A 266 -1.30 -30.58 -6.88
C VAL A 266 -1.51 -29.91 -5.51
N ALA A 267 -2.16 -30.63 -4.59
CA ALA A 267 -2.54 -30.09 -3.28
C ALA A 267 -1.32 -29.64 -2.46
N GLU A 268 -0.21 -30.37 -2.56
CA GLU A 268 1.03 -30.08 -1.84
C GLU A 268 1.64 -28.74 -2.28
N LEU A 269 1.58 -28.42 -3.57
CA LEU A 269 2.03 -27.14 -4.11
C LEU A 269 1.11 -26.00 -3.64
N TYR A 270 -0.20 -26.24 -3.57
CA TYR A 270 -1.15 -25.29 -3.01
C TYR A 270 -0.77 -24.91 -1.55
N TYR A 271 -0.46 -25.90 -0.72
CA TYR A 271 -0.09 -25.66 0.67
C TYR A 271 1.20 -24.85 0.83
N CYS A 272 2.16 -24.93 -0.11
CA CYS A 272 3.35 -24.08 -0.08
C CYS A 272 3.02 -22.58 -0.13
N PHE A 273 1.92 -22.20 -0.77
CA PHE A 273 1.50 -20.80 -0.96
C PHE A 273 0.28 -20.41 -0.11
N ALA A 274 -0.38 -21.35 0.55
CA ALA A 274 -1.72 -21.14 1.14
C ALA A 274 -1.80 -19.91 2.05
N MET A 275 -0.79 -19.69 2.89
CA MET A 275 -0.74 -18.58 3.86
C MET A 275 -0.12 -17.29 3.29
N THR A 276 0.39 -17.33 2.07
CA THR A 276 1.25 -16.29 1.48
C THR A 276 0.77 -15.84 0.10
N GLN A 277 -0.55 -15.89 -0.10
CA GLN A 277 -1.21 -15.34 -1.28
C GLN A 277 -1.47 -13.84 -1.12
N ILE A 278 -1.08 -13.07 -2.13
CA ILE A 278 -1.20 -11.61 -2.16
C ILE A 278 -1.94 -11.20 -3.43
N GLY A 279 -3.18 -10.74 -3.25
CA GLY A 279 -3.98 -10.16 -4.31
C GLY A 279 -3.53 -8.73 -4.63
N CYS A 280 -3.16 -8.49 -5.88
CA CYS A 280 -2.81 -7.18 -6.41
C CYS A 280 -4.06 -6.49 -6.95
N GLN A 281 -4.48 -5.40 -6.30
CA GLN A 281 -5.69 -4.69 -6.70
C GLN A 281 -5.53 -3.97 -8.05
N PRO A 282 -6.56 -4.01 -8.90
CA PRO A 282 -6.60 -3.23 -10.13
C PRO A 282 -6.60 -1.74 -9.82
N LEU A 283 -6.04 -0.95 -10.73
CA LEU A 283 -5.93 0.49 -10.64
C LEU A 283 -7.31 1.17 -10.56
N SER A 284 -8.34 0.54 -11.12
CA SER A 284 -9.74 0.97 -11.00
C SER A 284 -10.27 1.00 -9.57
N GLN A 285 -9.72 0.18 -8.66
CA GLN A 285 -10.10 0.13 -7.25
C GLN A 285 -9.24 1.04 -6.36
N ARG A 286 -8.22 1.70 -6.92
CA ARG A 286 -7.31 2.62 -6.21
C ARG A 286 -7.05 3.91 -7.01
N PRO A 287 -8.09 4.73 -7.23
CA PRO A 287 -7.97 5.95 -8.04
C PRO A 287 -7.00 6.98 -7.46
N ASP A 288 -6.81 6.98 -6.14
CA ASP A 288 -5.90 7.91 -5.44
C ASP A 288 -4.42 7.68 -5.79
N ASP A 289 -4.07 6.47 -6.23
CA ASP A 289 -2.70 6.14 -6.63
C ASP A 289 -2.39 6.53 -8.09
N ILE A 290 -3.40 6.86 -8.91
CA ILE A 290 -3.22 7.15 -10.35
C ILE A 290 -2.28 8.34 -10.56
N GLU A 291 -2.51 9.44 -9.83
CA GLU A 291 -1.69 10.64 -9.98
C GLU A 291 -0.23 10.43 -9.51
N PRO A 292 0.03 9.91 -8.29
CA PRO A 292 1.38 9.58 -7.84
C PRO A 292 2.12 8.65 -8.80
N LEU A 293 1.45 7.59 -9.28
CA LEU A 293 2.04 6.65 -10.24
C LEU A 293 2.38 7.34 -11.55
N PHE A 294 1.46 8.15 -12.11
CA PHE A 294 1.68 8.87 -13.36
C PHE A 294 2.88 9.82 -13.25
N ARG A 295 2.93 10.63 -12.18
CA ARG A 295 4.05 11.56 -11.94
C ARG A 295 5.38 10.82 -11.82
N HIS A 296 5.43 9.70 -11.10
CA HIS A 296 6.64 8.90 -10.98
C HIS A 296 7.12 8.36 -12.34
N TYR A 297 6.24 7.74 -13.12
CA TYR A 297 6.62 7.23 -14.44
C TYR A 297 6.99 8.34 -15.42
N LEU A 298 6.35 9.50 -15.32
CA LEU A 298 6.70 10.68 -16.11
C LEU A 298 8.11 11.17 -15.79
N GLN A 299 8.44 11.34 -14.51
CA GLN A 299 9.78 11.71 -14.07
C GLN A 299 10.82 10.70 -14.55
N LYS A 300 10.54 9.40 -14.40
CA LYS A 300 11.43 8.33 -14.87
C LYS A 300 11.64 8.34 -16.38
N ALA A 301 10.57 8.59 -17.15
CA ALA A 301 10.65 8.72 -18.60
C ALA A 301 11.48 9.95 -19.01
N CYS A 302 11.24 11.10 -18.37
CA CYS A 302 11.98 12.33 -18.61
C CYS A 302 13.46 12.20 -18.27
N LEU A 303 13.81 11.55 -17.15
CA LEU A 303 15.18 11.23 -16.77
C LEU A 303 15.88 10.37 -17.83
N ARG A 304 15.20 9.32 -18.33
CA ARG A 304 15.74 8.44 -19.38
C ARG A 304 15.96 9.18 -20.70
N LEU A 305 15.05 10.10 -21.05
CA LEU A 305 15.10 10.88 -22.29
C LEU A 305 15.91 12.19 -22.16
N ASN A 306 16.41 12.50 -20.96
CA ASN A 306 17.07 13.75 -20.61
C ASN A 306 16.25 15.01 -20.97
N HIS A 307 14.94 14.95 -20.71
CA HIS A 307 14.00 16.06 -20.92
C HIS A 307 13.56 16.69 -19.59
N PRO A 308 13.22 18.00 -19.58
CA PRO A 308 12.57 18.61 -18.43
C PRO A 308 11.18 18.00 -18.22
N VAL A 309 10.79 17.80 -16.97
CA VAL A 309 9.48 17.24 -16.62
C VAL A 309 8.40 18.26 -17.00
N PRO A 310 7.47 17.94 -17.93
CA PRO A 310 6.40 18.85 -18.31
C PRO A 310 5.40 19.02 -17.16
N GLU A 311 4.81 20.21 -17.04
CA GLU A 311 3.72 20.43 -16.09
C GLU A 311 2.48 19.61 -16.49
N VAL A 312 1.84 19.03 -15.49
CA VAL A 312 0.64 18.22 -15.66
C VAL A 312 -0.56 19.06 -15.26
N ASP A 313 -1.43 19.37 -16.23
CA ASP A 313 -2.65 20.14 -15.99
C ASP A 313 -3.67 19.36 -15.11
N GLY A 314 -4.42 20.09 -14.29
CA GLY A 314 -5.43 19.55 -13.39
C GLY A 314 -6.60 18.89 -14.12
N GLU A 315 -6.99 19.42 -15.29
CA GLU A 315 -8.03 18.80 -16.12
C GLU A 315 -7.58 17.45 -16.69
N LEU A 316 -6.29 17.33 -17.02
CA LEU A 316 -5.67 16.08 -17.46
C LEU A 316 -5.75 15.01 -16.37
N LEU A 317 -5.40 15.38 -15.13
CA LEU A 317 -5.46 14.50 -13.96
C LEU A 317 -6.89 14.03 -13.67
N LYS A 318 -7.88 14.93 -13.76
CA LYS A 318 -9.30 14.57 -13.63
C LYS A 318 -9.74 13.59 -14.71
N GLY A 319 -9.32 13.81 -15.95
CA GLY A 319 -9.59 12.89 -17.07
C GLY A 319 -9.00 11.50 -16.84
N MET A 320 -7.75 11.43 -16.37
CA MET A 320 -7.06 10.17 -16.07
C MET A 320 -7.71 9.39 -14.92
N ARG A 321 -8.22 10.07 -13.89
CA ARG A 321 -8.95 9.43 -12.77
C ARG A 321 -10.28 8.81 -13.19
N ARG A 322 -10.96 9.38 -14.20
CA ARG A 322 -12.25 8.87 -14.72
C ARG A 322 -12.08 7.74 -15.73
N ARG A 323 -10.91 7.63 -16.36
CA ARG A 323 -10.60 6.62 -17.37
C ARG A 323 -10.42 5.25 -16.73
N VAL A 324 -10.95 4.22 -17.38
CA VAL A 324 -10.67 2.83 -17.01
C VAL A 324 -9.35 2.40 -17.66
N TRP A 325 -8.41 1.99 -16.82
CA TRP A 325 -7.08 1.50 -17.23
C TRP A 325 -7.09 -0.03 -17.26
N LEU A 326 -7.41 -0.63 -18.40
CA LEU A 326 -7.57 -2.09 -18.55
C LEU A 326 -6.25 -2.84 -18.32
N SER A 327 -5.13 -2.25 -18.72
CA SER A 327 -3.79 -2.78 -18.40
C SER A 327 -3.17 -2.11 -17.17
N ASN A 328 -4.01 -1.51 -16.32
CA ASN A 328 -3.66 -0.97 -15.00
C ASN A 328 -2.42 -0.05 -15.07
N VAL A 329 -1.42 -0.29 -14.22
CA VAL A 329 -0.21 0.54 -14.11
C VAL A 329 0.63 0.49 -15.39
N ARG A 330 0.57 -0.59 -16.18
CA ARG A 330 1.33 -0.71 -17.44
C ARG A 330 0.81 0.27 -18.49
N GLU A 331 -0.51 0.43 -18.58
CA GLU A 331 -1.12 1.41 -19.49
C GLU A 331 -0.81 2.84 -19.04
N LEU A 332 -0.89 3.10 -17.73
CA LEU A 332 -0.58 4.39 -17.15
C LEU A 332 0.89 4.79 -17.36
N ALA A 333 1.83 3.86 -17.19
CA ALA A 333 3.25 4.09 -17.44
C ALA A 333 3.52 4.43 -18.91
N ASN A 334 2.88 3.72 -19.84
CA ASN A 334 2.97 4.02 -21.27
C ASN A 334 2.39 5.41 -21.60
N ALA A 335 1.26 5.78 -20.99
CA ALA A 335 0.70 7.11 -21.12
C ALA A 335 1.66 8.20 -20.59
N ALA A 336 2.35 7.95 -19.47
CA ALA A 336 3.36 8.87 -18.95
C ALA A 336 4.56 9.01 -19.90
N GLU A 337 5.03 7.92 -20.51
CA GLU A 337 6.10 7.95 -21.52
C GLU A 337 5.69 8.77 -22.75
N LEU A 338 4.47 8.57 -23.27
CA LEU A 338 3.95 9.34 -24.40
C LEU A 338 3.77 10.83 -24.06
N PHE A 339 3.35 11.14 -22.82
CA PHE A 339 3.26 12.52 -22.34
C PHE A 339 4.62 13.20 -22.29
N ALA A 340 5.66 12.49 -21.84
CA ALA A 340 7.03 12.99 -21.80
C ALA A 340 7.56 13.42 -23.19
N VAL A 341 7.11 12.74 -24.26
CA VAL A 341 7.49 13.02 -25.65
C VAL A 341 6.56 14.06 -26.31
N GLY A 342 5.49 14.50 -25.63
CA GLY A 342 4.51 15.45 -26.16
C GLY A 342 3.49 14.83 -27.13
N LEU A 343 3.36 13.50 -27.13
CA LEU A 343 2.52 12.73 -28.07
C LEU A 343 1.22 12.21 -27.42
N LEU A 344 0.77 12.79 -26.31
CA LEU A 344 -0.42 12.30 -25.61
C LEU A 344 -1.68 13.14 -25.90
N PRO A 345 -2.48 12.79 -26.92
CA PRO A 345 -3.85 13.27 -27.03
C PRO A 345 -4.70 12.42 -26.07
N LEU A 346 -4.82 12.85 -24.81
CA LEU A 346 -5.71 12.21 -23.84
C LEU A 346 -7.19 12.25 -24.26
N ALA A 347 -7.54 13.14 -25.20
CA ALA A 347 -8.86 13.26 -25.79
C ALA A 347 -9.18 12.21 -26.89
N GLU A 348 -8.18 11.60 -27.54
CA GLU A 348 -8.41 10.80 -28.77
C GLU A 348 -7.97 9.34 -28.69
N THR A 349 -7.28 8.93 -27.62
CA THR A 349 -6.94 7.52 -27.42
C THR A 349 -8.15 6.75 -26.86
N ALA A 350 -9.24 6.71 -27.64
CA ALA A 350 -10.32 5.76 -27.45
C ALA A 350 -9.72 4.35 -27.43
N ASN A 351 -9.69 3.73 -26.24
CA ASN A 351 -9.10 2.41 -26.06
C ASN A 351 -9.94 1.41 -26.87
N PRO A 352 -9.40 0.72 -27.89
CA PRO A 352 -10.18 -0.21 -28.71
C PRO A 352 -10.75 -1.41 -27.92
N GLN A 353 -10.29 -1.62 -26.67
CA GLN A 353 -10.80 -2.63 -25.74
C GLN A 353 -11.80 -2.11 -24.70
N LEU A 354 -11.92 -0.79 -24.53
CA LEU A 354 -13.15 -0.21 -23.97
C LEU A 354 -14.16 -0.40 -25.08
N HIS A 355 -15.05 -1.39 -24.93
CA HIS A 355 -16.14 -1.68 -25.86
C HIS A 355 -16.51 -0.42 -26.66
N LEU A 356 -16.17 -0.37 -27.96
CA LEU A 356 -17.13 0.22 -28.88
C LEU A 356 -18.42 -0.48 -28.48
N PRO A 357 -19.44 0.24 -27.97
CA PRO A 357 -20.70 -0.41 -27.66
C PRO A 357 -21.02 -1.20 -28.92
N GLN A 358 -21.09 -2.54 -28.79
CA GLN A 358 -21.49 -3.39 -29.92
C GLN A 358 -22.65 -2.65 -30.57
N PRO A 359 -22.66 -2.43 -31.90
CA PRO A 359 -23.68 -1.60 -32.52
C PRO A 359 -25.04 -2.20 -32.16
N THR A 360 -25.62 -1.69 -31.08
CA THR A 360 -26.93 -2.06 -30.60
C THR A 360 -27.84 -1.62 -31.73
N PRO A 361 -28.77 -2.47 -32.18
CA PRO A 361 -29.70 -2.11 -33.25
C PRO A 361 -30.23 -0.71 -33.02
N LEU A 362 -30.34 0.10 -34.09
CA LEU A 362 -30.73 1.51 -33.98
C LEU A 362 -31.96 1.70 -33.07
N ASP A 363 -32.91 0.78 -33.16
CA ASP A 363 -34.12 0.73 -32.33
C ASP A 363 -33.82 0.67 -30.82
N ARG A 364 -32.82 -0.13 -30.40
CA ARG A 364 -32.38 -0.23 -28.99
C ARG A 364 -31.74 1.06 -28.51
N ARG A 365 -30.93 1.73 -29.34
CA ARG A 365 -30.29 3.01 -28.99
C ARG A 365 -31.30 4.13 -28.85
N VAL A 366 -32.25 4.20 -29.79
CA VAL A 366 -33.34 5.16 -29.73
C VAL A 366 -34.22 4.90 -28.50
N ASP A 367 -34.51 3.63 -28.19
CA ASP A 367 -35.29 3.27 -27.00
C ASP A 367 -34.58 3.60 -25.68
N GLU A 368 -33.28 3.35 -25.57
CA GLU A 368 -32.49 3.70 -24.38
C GLU A 368 -32.36 5.21 -24.18
N TYR A 369 -32.16 5.95 -25.28
CA TYR A 369 -32.08 7.41 -25.25
C TYR A 369 -33.44 8.04 -24.94
N GLU A 370 -34.52 7.54 -25.53
CA GLU A 370 -35.90 7.95 -25.20
C GLU A 370 -36.22 7.66 -23.72
N ARG A 371 -35.79 6.49 -23.19
CA ARG A 371 -35.93 6.17 -21.76
C ARG A 371 -35.17 7.16 -20.88
N GLN A 372 -33.94 7.53 -21.23
CA GLN A 372 -33.14 8.49 -20.47
C GLN A 372 -33.82 9.86 -20.41
N ILE A 373 -34.25 10.41 -21.55
CA ILE A 373 -34.94 11.70 -21.63
C ILE A 373 -36.21 11.71 -20.78
N ILE A 374 -37.02 10.64 -20.88
CA ILE A 374 -38.26 10.53 -20.09
C ILE A 374 -37.94 10.44 -18.59
N THR A 375 -36.88 9.73 -18.20
CA THR A 375 -36.46 9.59 -16.79
C THR A 375 -35.94 10.91 -16.23
N GLU A 376 -35.14 11.64 -17.00
CA GLU A 376 -34.62 12.95 -16.62
C GLU A 376 -35.75 13.98 -16.46
N ALA A 377 -36.69 14.02 -17.42
CA ALA A 377 -37.86 14.89 -17.31
C ALA A 377 -38.76 14.51 -16.11
N LEU A 378 -38.94 13.21 -15.82
CA LEU A 378 -39.66 12.75 -14.63
C LEU A 378 -38.97 13.16 -13.33
N ASN A 379 -37.63 13.15 -13.29
CA ASN A 379 -36.85 13.61 -12.12
C ASN A 379 -36.98 15.12 -11.91
N ILE A 380 -36.83 15.92 -12.98
CA ILE A 380 -36.92 17.39 -12.92
C ILE A 380 -38.29 17.83 -12.40
N HIS A 381 -39.37 17.19 -12.88
CA HIS A 381 -40.74 17.54 -12.53
C HIS A 381 -41.34 16.66 -11.42
N GLN A 382 -40.51 15.92 -10.67
CA GLN A 382 -40.92 15.13 -9.49
C GLN A 382 -42.14 14.23 -9.73
N GLY A 383 -42.17 13.53 -10.88
CA GLY A 383 -43.25 12.62 -11.25
C GLY A 383 -44.59 13.31 -11.62
N ARG A 384 -44.62 14.63 -11.81
CA ARG A 384 -45.80 15.38 -12.30
C ARG A 384 -45.96 15.21 -13.81
N ILE A 385 -46.75 14.22 -14.19
CA ILE A 385 -46.97 13.80 -15.59
C ILE A 385 -47.48 14.95 -16.49
N ASN A 386 -48.22 15.90 -15.94
CA ASN A 386 -48.74 17.03 -16.71
C ASN A 386 -47.62 17.95 -17.19
N GLU A 387 -46.69 18.29 -16.29
CA GLU A 387 -45.55 19.16 -16.58
C GLU A 387 -44.54 18.43 -17.47
N VAL A 388 -44.32 17.13 -17.25
CA VAL A 388 -43.44 16.29 -18.08
C VAL A 388 -43.96 16.18 -19.52
N ALA A 389 -45.28 16.02 -19.71
CA ALA A 389 -45.88 15.94 -21.03
C ALA A 389 -45.78 17.26 -21.80
N GLU A 390 -45.88 18.39 -21.10
CA GLU A 390 -45.73 19.73 -21.67
C GLU A 390 -44.27 20.03 -22.00
N TYR A 391 -43.34 19.70 -21.10
CA TYR A 391 -41.89 19.84 -21.30
C TYR A 391 -41.38 19.03 -22.49
N LEU A 392 -41.83 17.77 -22.62
CA LEU A 392 -41.47 16.90 -23.73
C LEU A 392 -42.34 17.12 -24.99
N GLN A 393 -43.31 18.04 -24.93
CA GLN A 393 -44.25 18.36 -26.02
C GLN A 393 -44.96 17.13 -26.62
N ILE A 394 -45.33 16.17 -25.77
CA ILE A 394 -46.04 14.96 -26.21
C ILE A 394 -47.40 14.80 -25.51
N PRO A 395 -48.44 14.30 -26.22
CA PRO A 395 -49.73 14.06 -25.60
C PRO A 395 -49.62 13.06 -24.43
N ARG A 396 -50.32 13.33 -23.32
CA ARG A 396 -50.29 12.50 -22.09
C ARG A 396 -50.47 11.01 -22.36
N LYS A 397 -51.42 10.66 -23.24
CA LYS A 397 -51.71 9.27 -23.60
C LYS A 397 -50.50 8.56 -24.22
N LYS A 398 -49.71 9.29 -25.02
CA LYS A 398 -48.49 8.78 -25.68
C LYS A 398 -47.34 8.65 -24.67
N LEU A 399 -47.20 9.60 -23.75
CA LEU A 399 -46.23 9.51 -22.65
C LEU A 399 -46.50 8.28 -21.75
N TYR A 400 -47.76 8.01 -21.38
CA TYR A 400 -48.11 6.81 -20.60
C TYR A 400 -47.78 5.49 -21.33
N LEU A 401 -48.00 5.44 -22.64
CA LEU A 401 -47.64 4.28 -23.46
C LEU A 401 -46.12 4.06 -23.49
N ARG A 402 -45.33 5.13 -23.62
CA ARG A 402 -43.86 5.07 -23.59
C ARG A 402 -43.34 4.69 -22.20
N MET A 403 -43.90 5.26 -21.13
CA MET A 403 -43.56 4.88 -19.76
C MET A 403 -43.85 3.40 -19.49
N ARG A 404 -44.99 2.86 -19.96
CA ARG A 404 -45.29 1.42 -19.89
C ARG A 404 -44.30 0.58 -20.70
N LYS A 405 -43.93 1.02 -21.91
CA LYS A 405 -42.95 0.32 -22.76
C LYS A 405 -41.59 0.17 -22.05
N TYR A 406 -41.17 1.16 -21.26
CA TYR A 406 -39.88 1.17 -20.57
C TYR A 406 -39.93 0.80 -19.08
N GLY A 407 -41.09 0.38 -18.55
CA GLY A 407 -41.25 0.00 -17.15
C GLY A 407 -41.11 1.15 -16.14
N LEU A 408 -41.34 2.39 -16.58
CA LEU A 408 -41.23 3.59 -15.73
C LEU A 408 -42.54 3.86 -15.01
N SER A 409 -42.51 3.86 -13.68
CA SER A 409 -43.66 4.17 -12.82
C SER A 409 -43.52 5.54 -12.19
N LYS A 410 -44.59 6.35 -12.25
CA LYS A 410 -44.64 7.70 -11.67
C LYS A 410 -44.38 7.74 -10.16
N GLU A 411 -44.58 6.63 -9.47
CA GLU A 411 -44.46 6.50 -8.01
C GLU A 411 -42.99 6.44 -7.57
N HIS A 412 -42.08 6.00 -8.45
CA HIS A 412 -40.65 5.95 -8.16
C HIS A 412 -39.95 7.32 -8.19
N TYR A 413 -40.67 8.36 -8.65
CA TYR A 413 -40.12 9.70 -8.88
C TYR A 413 -40.88 10.79 -8.12
N LYS A 414 -41.79 10.38 -7.24
CA LYS A 414 -42.42 11.27 -6.26
C LYS A 414 -41.60 11.23 -4.97
N PHE A 415 -41.00 12.35 -4.60
CA PHE A 415 -40.61 12.60 -3.22
C PHE A 415 -41.80 13.16 -2.45
#